data_AF-A0A3D4FZA3-F1
#
_entry.id   AF-A0A3D4FZA3-F1
#
_cell.length_a   1.000
_cell.length_b   1.000
_cell.length_c   1.000
_cell.angle_alpha   90.00
_cell.angle_beta   90.00
_cell.angle_gamma   90.00
#
_symmetry.space_group_name_H-M   'P 1'
#
loop_
_entity.id
_entity.type
_entity.pdbx_description
1 polymer ?
#
loop_
_entity_poly.entity_id
_entity_poly.type
_entity_poly.pdbx_seq_one_letter_code
_entity_poly.pdbx_strand_id
1 'polypeptide(L)'
;MGDDESGYVEIDVYGVEAPFVITEINYSPDDDIVTLTWISRPGATYGVFMSTDLTDWSADLDDNVSAAADGETTTRTFEVLSDETELFFRVEEN
;
A
#
# COMPACT_ATOMS: atom_id res chain seq x y z
N MET A 1 -40.16 33.05 -0.18
CA MET A 1 -40.03 32.11 -1.30
C MET A 1 -38.64 32.37 -1.86
N GLY A 2 -37.61 31.59 -1.61
CA GLY A 2 -37.46 30.30 -0.96
C GLY A 2 -36.02 29.93 -1.28
N ASP A 3 -35.10 30.27 -0.38
CA ASP A 3 -33.69 29.94 -0.53
C ASP A 3 -33.47 28.68 0.30
N ASP A 4 -33.80 27.52 -0.27
CA ASP A 4 -33.32 26.25 0.27
C ASP A 4 -31.90 26.03 -0.26
N GLU A 5 -30.93 26.62 0.43
CA GLU A 5 -29.55 26.17 0.29
C GLU A 5 -29.44 24.85 1.06
N SER A 6 -29.77 23.76 0.37
CA SER A 6 -29.55 22.40 0.84
C SER A 6 -28.05 22.19 1.03
N GLY A 7 -27.57 22.55 2.22
CA GLY A 7 -26.21 22.28 2.66
C GLY A 7 -26.03 20.79 2.85
N TYR A 8 -25.32 20.15 1.92
CA TYR A 8 -24.73 18.85 2.20
C TYR A 8 -23.68 19.07 3.30
N VAL A 9 -23.98 18.58 4.49
CA VAL A 9 -22.93 18.40 5.49
C VAL A 9 -22.10 17.23 5.01
N GLU A 10 -20.89 17.50 4.55
CA GLU A 10 -19.84 16.49 4.48
C GLU A 10 -19.60 16.07 5.93
N ILE A 11 -20.19 14.93 6.33
CA ILE A 11 -19.85 14.31 7.58
C ILE A 11 -18.47 13.70 7.34
N ASP A 12 -17.42 14.42 7.76
CA ASP A 12 -16.13 13.79 8.01
C ASP A 12 -16.35 12.76 9.11
N VAL A 13 -16.48 11.50 8.72
CA VAL A 13 -16.53 10.38 9.65
C VAL A 13 -15.11 10.20 10.21
N TYR A 14 -14.73 11.05 11.17
CA TYR A 14 -13.56 10.85 12.01
C TYR A 14 -13.77 9.58 12.86
N GLY A 15 -13.38 8.41 12.35
CA GLY A 15 -13.42 7.20 13.19
C GLY A 15 -13.47 5.84 12.52
N VAL A 16 -13.47 5.74 11.18
CA VAL A 16 -13.05 4.50 10.52
C VAL A 16 -11.63 4.74 10.01
N GLU A 17 -10.63 4.37 10.82
CA GLU A 17 -9.29 4.18 10.28
C GLU A 17 -9.43 3.15 9.16
N ALA A 18 -9.19 3.56 7.91
CA ALA A 18 -9.16 2.63 6.80
C ALA A 18 -8.14 1.54 7.14
N PRO A 19 -8.47 0.26 6.93
CA PRO A 19 -7.56 -0.82 7.31
C PRO A 19 -6.24 -0.65 6.56
N PHE A 20 -5.13 -0.71 7.27
CA PHE A 20 -3.82 -0.77 6.64
C PHE A 20 -3.72 -2.07 5.85
N VAL A 21 -3.74 -1.96 4.52
CA VAL A 21 -3.86 -3.11 3.61
C VAL A 21 -3.26 -2.79 2.26
N ILE A 22 -2.67 -3.81 1.63
CA ILE A 22 -2.33 -3.79 0.21
C ILE A 22 -3.63 -3.90 -0.57
N THR A 23 -3.94 -2.90 -1.39
CA THR A 23 -5.18 -2.82 -2.16
C THR A 23 -5.01 -3.33 -3.59
N GLU A 24 -3.78 -3.35 -4.11
CA GLU A 24 -3.49 -3.86 -5.44
C GLU A 24 -2.10 -4.52 -5.49
N ILE A 25 -2.05 -5.64 -6.21
CA ILE A 25 -0.83 -6.35 -6.57
C ILE A 25 -0.89 -6.60 -8.07
N ASN A 26 0.08 -6.05 -8.81
CA ASN A 26 0.24 -6.27 -10.24
C ASN A 26 1.60 -6.91 -10.50
N TYR A 27 1.63 -8.13 -11.03
CA TYR A 27 2.85 -8.85 -11.33
C TYR A 27 3.01 -9.05 -12.84
N SER A 28 4.15 -8.63 -13.38
CA SER A 28 4.60 -8.90 -14.75
C SER A 28 5.65 -10.02 -14.72
N PRO A 29 5.30 -11.26 -15.12
CA PRO A 29 6.24 -12.37 -15.15
C PRO A 29 7.28 -12.26 -16.27
N ASP A 30 7.00 -11.49 -17.33
CA ASP A 30 7.94 -11.32 -18.45
C ASP A 30 9.10 -10.39 -18.07
N ASP A 31 8.86 -9.48 -17.13
CA ASP A 31 9.82 -8.47 -16.68
C ASP A 31 10.35 -8.73 -15.26
N ASP A 32 9.84 -9.76 -14.57
CA ASP A 32 10.08 -10.03 -13.15
C ASP A 32 9.81 -8.82 -12.24
N ILE A 33 8.70 -8.11 -12.51
CA ILE A 33 8.34 -6.88 -11.80
C ILE A 33 7.02 -7.05 -11.05
N VAL A 34 6.98 -6.62 -9.78
CA VAL A 34 5.74 -6.43 -9.03
C VAL A 34 5.51 -4.94 -8.76
N THR A 35 4.26 -4.50 -8.89
CA THR A 35 3.80 -3.20 -8.41
C THR A 35 2.77 -3.40 -7.31
N LEU A 36 3.04 -2.83 -6.14
CA LEU A 36 2.19 -2.89 -4.95
C LEU A 36 1.59 -1.52 -4.70
N THR A 37 0.29 -1.48 -4.40
CA THR A 37 -0.39 -0.29 -3.88
C THR A 37 -0.98 -0.61 -2.51
N TRP A 38 -0.75 0.26 -1.52
CA TRP A 38 -1.33 0.13 -0.18
C TRP A 38 -1.86 1.46 0.33
N ILE A 39 -2.78 1.39 1.29
CA ILE A 39 -3.25 2.55 2.06
C ILE A 39 -2.10 3.05 2.94
N SER A 40 -1.74 4.32 2.82
CA SER A 40 -0.63 4.94 3.53
C SER A 40 -1.03 6.23 4.23
N ARG A 41 -0.26 6.61 5.24
CA ARG A 41 -0.39 7.90 5.93
C ARG A 41 0.56 8.93 5.32
N PRO A 42 0.12 10.18 5.18
CA PRO A 42 0.98 11.23 4.65
C PRO A 42 2.29 11.38 5.45
N GLY A 43 3.43 11.34 4.75
CA GLY A 43 4.76 11.49 5.34
C GLY A 43 5.27 10.30 6.17
N ALA A 44 4.54 9.18 6.23
CA ALA A 44 5.03 7.95 6.85
C ALA A 44 6.08 7.24 5.97
N THR A 45 6.84 6.33 6.59
CA THR A 45 7.80 5.46 5.91
C THR A 45 7.41 4.01 6.13
N TYR A 46 7.59 3.18 5.11
CA TYR A 46 7.21 1.78 5.10
C TYR A 46 8.37 0.87 4.73
N GLY A 47 8.44 -0.29 5.38
CA GLY A 47 9.22 -1.43 4.93
C GLY A 47 8.37 -2.38 4.08
N VAL A 48 8.94 -2.90 3.01
CA VAL A 48 8.29 -3.84 2.09
C VAL A 48 9.10 -5.13 2.06
N PHE A 49 8.43 -6.24 2.32
CA PHE A 49 9.03 -7.56 2.47
C PHE A 49 8.37 -8.58 1.57
N MET A 50 9.15 -9.60 1.20
CA MET A 50 8.68 -10.76 0.46
C MET A 50 8.91 -12.05 1.25
N SER A 51 8.09 -13.05 0.94
CA SER A 51 8.20 -14.40 1.47
C SER A 51 7.82 -15.40 0.39
N THR A 52 8.37 -16.60 0.48
CA THR A 52 8.03 -17.75 -0.37
C THR A 52 7.23 -18.82 0.40
N ASP A 53 7.11 -18.68 1.72
CA ASP A 53 6.48 -19.70 2.59
C ASP A 53 5.52 -19.13 3.65
N LEU A 54 5.25 -17.82 3.63
CA LEU A 54 4.42 -17.06 4.58
C LEU A 54 4.96 -17.00 6.03
N THR A 55 6.10 -17.62 6.33
CA THR A 55 6.66 -17.73 7.68
C THR A 55 7.98 -16.99 7.84
N ASP A 56 8.89 -17.10 6.85
CA ASP A 56 10.12 -16.33 6.79
C ASP A 56 9.88 -15.04 5.99
N TRP A 57 10.13 -13.91 6.65
CA TRP A 57 9.99 -12.56 6.10
C TRP A 57 11.30 -11.76 6.22
N SER A 58 12.44 -12.46 6.31
CA SER A 58 13.75 -11.83 6.42
C SER A 58 14.22 -11.16 5.13
N ALA A 59 13.57 -11.43 3.99
CA ALA A 59 13.84 -10.79 2.72
C ALA A 59 13.05 -9.48 2.59
N ASP A 60 13.76 -8.36 2.57
CA ASP A 60 13.22 -7.04 2.23
C ASP A 60 13.39 -6.73 0.74
N LEU A 61 12.42 -5.99 0.19
CA LEU A 61 12.51 -5.34 -1.12
C LEU A 61 13.03 -3.89 -0.96
N ASP A 62 12.55 -3.19 0.07
CA ASP A 62 12.98 -1.84 0.46
C ASP A 62 12.46 -1.55 1.87
N ASP A 63 13.34 -1.17 2.80
CA ASP A 63 12.99 -0.86 4.18
C ASP A 63 12.62 0.61 4.43
N ASN A 64 12.70 1.47 3.40
CA ASN A 64 12.58 2.91 3.54
C ASN A 64 11.75 3.57 2.42
N VAL A 65 10.56 3.03 2.16
CA VAL A 65 9.62 3.63 1.22
C VAL A 65 8.88 4.81 1.88
N SER A 66 9.26 6.03 1.52
CA SER A 66 8.52 7.23 1.93
C SER A 66 7.21 7.40 1.16
N ALA A 67 6.12 7.58 1.89
CA ALA A 67 4.85 8.05 1.34
C ALA A 67 4.93 9.53 0.95
N ALA A 68 4.02 9.95 0.06
CA ALA A 68 3.86 11.36 -0.26
C ALA A 68 3.41 12.16 0.98
N ALA A 69 3.79 13.43 1.05
CA ALA A 69 3.50 14.29 2.20
C ALA A 69 1.99 14.60 2.38
N ASP A 70 1.19 14.32 1.35
CA ASP A 70 -0.25 14.55 1.26
C ASP A 70 -1.01 13.34 0.66
N GLY A 71 -0.36 12.18 0.55
CA GLY A 71 -0.93 10.99 -0.10
C GLY A 71 -1.56 10.00 0.88
N GLU A 72 -2.75 9.49 0.52
CA GLU A 72 -3.47 8.44 1.25
C GLU A 72 -3.14 7.02 0.78
N THR A 73 -2.38 6.90 -0.31
CA THR A 73 -1.87 5.64 -0.83
C THR A 73 -0.43 5.79 -1.30
N THR A 74 0.30 4.68 -1.27
CA THR A 74 1.64 4.59 -1.84
C THR A 74 1.66 3.46 -2.86
N THR A 75 2.22 3.74 -4.03
CA THR A 75 2.46 2.76 -5.09
C THR A 75 3.95 2.66 -5.35
N ARG A 76 4.48 1.44 -5.31
CA ARG A 76 5.89 1.15 -5.61
C ARG A 76 6.03 -0.09 -6.47
N THR A 77 7.08 -0.05 -7.28
CA THR A 77 7.44 -1.09 -8.23
C THR A 77 8.79 -1.65 -7.82
N PHE A 78 8.90 -2.97 -7.77
CA PHE A 78 10.09 -3.70 -7.37
C PHE A 78 10.40 -4.78 -8.41
N GLU A 79 11.68 -5.03 -8.64
CA GLU A 79 12.14 -6.24 -9.32
C GLU A 79 12.09 -7.41 -8.32
N VAL A 80 11.54 -8.55 -8.72
CA VAL A 80 11.39 -9.73 -7.87
C VAL A 80 11.91 -10.94 -8.61
N LEU A 81 13.19 -11.23 -8.43
CA LEU A 81 13.84 -12.39 -9.02
C LEU A 81 13.64 -13.60 -8.10
N SER A 82 12.78 -14.53 -8.51
CA SER A 82 12.55 -15.77 -7.78
C SER A 82 12.22 -16.91 -8.75
N ASP A 83 12.79 -18.09 -8.50
CA ASP A 83 12.41 -19.32 -9.19
C ASP A 83 11.14 -19.96 -8.59
N GLU A 84 10.59 -19.38 -7.53
CA GLU A 84 9.41 -19.87 -6.84
C GLU A 84 8.12 -19.57 -7.60
N THR A 85 7.16 -20.49 -7.56
CA THR A 85 5.87 -20.33 -8.23
C THR A 85 4.90 -19.41 -7.48
N GLU A 86 5.18 -19.15 -6.21
CA GLU A 86 4.34 -18.34 -5.33
C GLU A 86 5.22 -17.35 -4.55
N LEU A 87 4.76 -16.11 -4.49
CA LEU A 87 5.38 -15.02 -3.75
C LEU A 87 4.32 -14.32 -2.91
N PHE A 88 4.68 -14.01 -1.67
CA PHE A 88 3.82 -13.33 -0.72
C PHE A 88 4.47 -12.01 -0.32
N PHE A 89 3.66 -10.97 -0.17
CA PHE A 89 4.13 -9.62 0.12
C PHE A 89 3.55 -9.11 1.42
N ARG A 90 4.35 -8.35 2.16
CA ARG A 90 3.95 -7.67 3.39
C ARG A 90 4.52 -6.26 3.36
N VAL A 91 3.70 -5.30 3.81
CA VAL A 91 4.14 -3.92 4.07
C VAL A 91 4.00 -3.67 5.56
N GLU A 92 4.98 -2.99 6.15
CA GLU A 92 4.99 -2.57 7.55
C GLU A 92 5.23 -1.06 7.63
N GLU A 93 4.53 -0.35 8.52
CA GLU A 93 4.83 1.05 8.85
C GLU A 93 5.97 1.09 9.87
N ASN A 94 6.99 1.92 9.63
CA ASN A 94 8.18 2.07 10.50
C ASN A 94 7.95 3.02 11.69
#